data_AF-A0A2Z3UZE8-F1
#
_entry.id   AF-A0A2Z3UZE8-F1
#
_cell.length_a   1.000
_cell.length_b   1.000
_cell.length_c   1.000
_cell.angle_alpha   90.00
_cell.angle_beta   90.00
_cell.angle_gamma   90.00
#
_symmetry.space_group_name_H-M   'P 1'
#
loop_
_entity.id
_entity.type
_entity.pdbx_description
1 polymer ?
#
loop_
_entity_poly.entity_id
_entity_poly.type
_entity_poly.pdbx_seq_one_letter_code
_entity_poly.pdbx_strand_id
1 'polypeptide(L)'
;MGDSRPVTQTGKPEREAASPLRRDRNFNVFWVAQILSVTGDSFAYIAIPLLVLHVTGSVTQMGLLTGVAGAASVFAGIFAGILVDRLDRRTLLICCDLARMVLYGLIPLAWAFGPQIWLLYVVLPISEAVGTVFQVTYLTPSSA
;
A
#
# COMPACT_ATOMS: atom_id res chain seq x y z
N MET A 1 -7.02 56.09 42.29
CA MET A 1 -5.60 55.81 42.57
C MET A 1 -5.49 54.29 42.76
N GLY A 2 -4.88 53.59 41.79
CA GLY A 2 -4.70 52.12 41.76
C GLY A 2 -5.94 51.37 41.22
N ASP A 3 -5.87 50.50 40.21
CA ASP A 3 -4.74 49.94 39.47
C ASP A 3 -5.31 49.32 38.18
N SER A 4 -5.27 50.07 37.07
CA SER A 4 -5.65 49.56 35.75
C SER A 4 -4.53 48.68 35.23
N ARG A 5 -4.57 47.39 35.57
CA ARG A 5 -3.59 46.42 35.06
C ARG A 5 -3.68 46.37 33.53
N PRO A 6 -2.57 46.57 32.80
CA PRO A 6 -2.58 46.38 31.36
C PRO A 6 -2.75 44.88 31.07
N VAL A 7 -3.81 44.54 30.36
CA VAL A 7 -3.93 43.23 29.69
C VAL A 7 -2.89 43.23 28.58
N THR A 8 -1.72 42.64 28.83
CA THR A 8 -0.72 42.39 27.81
C THR A 8 -0.21 40.98 27.97
N GLN A 9 -0.78 40.08 27.18
CA GLN A 9 -0.09 38.89 26.68
C GLN A 9 -0.87 38.34 25.48
N THR A 10 -0.80 39.07 24.36
CA THR A 10 -1.01 38.46 23.04
C THR A 10 0.27 37.70 22.70
N GLY A 11 0.47 36.57 23.38
CA GLY A 11 1.45 35.56 22.97
C GLY A 11 0.97 34.99 21.64
N LYS A 12 1.41 35.60 20.54
CA LYS A 12 1.37 35.01 19.22
C LYS A 12 1.90 33.58 19.38
N PRO A 13 1.16 32.51 19.03
CA PRO A 13 1.78 31.20 19.00
C PRO A 13 2.96 31.35 18.06
N GLU A 14 4.17 31.23 18.61
CA GLU A 14 5.35 30.92 17.82
C GLU A 14 4.90 29.73 16.98
N ARG A 15 4.65 29.99 15.70
CA ARG A 15 4.64 28.93 14.70
C ARG A 15 6.06 28.43 14.76
N GLU A 16 6.30 27.48 15.65
CA GLU A 16 7.44 26.58 15.68
C GLU A 16 7.68 26.27 14.22
N ALA A 17 8.77 26.82 13.69
CA ALA A 17 9.01 26.86 12.26
C ALA A 17 9.14 25.41 11.80
N ALA A 18 8.01 24.83 11.38
CA ALA A 18 7.91 23.44 11.00
C ALA A 18 9.00 23.21 9.97
N SER A 19 10.05 22.50 10.39
CA SER A 19 11.15 22.17 9.50
C SER A 19 10.51 21.54 8.26
N PRO A 20 10.83 22.01 7.04
CA PRO A 20 10.19 21.50 5.84
C PRO A 20 10.28 19.97 5.88
N LEU A 21 9.16 19.26 5.74
CA LEU A 21 9.07 17.78 5.81
C LEU A 21 10.15 17.08 4.98
N ARG A 22 10.62 17.74 3.91
CA ARG A 22 11.76 17.34 3.07
C ARG A 22 13.10 17.20 3.80
N ARG A 23 13.26 17.79 4.98
CA ARG A 23 14.48 17.74 5.81
C ARG A 23 14.43 16.61 6.84
N ASP A 24 13.25 16.01 7.05
CA ASP A 24 13.12 14.80 7.85
C ASP A 24 13.52 13.58 7.02
N ARG A 25 14.63 12.96 7.41
CA ARG A 25 15.19 11.78 6.73
C ARG A 25 14.22 10.60 6.76
N ASN A 26 13.46 10.43 7.84
CA ASN A 26 12.50 9.33 7.96
C ASN A 26 11.34 9.52 6.99
N PHE A 27 10.88 10.75 6.82
CA PHE A 27 9.84 11.09 5.84
C PHE A 27 10.29 10.80 4.41
N ASN A 28 11.51 11.20 4.04
CA ASN A 28 12.04 10.95 2.70
C ASN A 28 12.22 9.46 2.41
N VAL A 29 12.74 8.68 3.39
CA VAL A 29 12.89 7.21 3.23
C VAL A 29 11.53 6.55 3.06
N PHE A 30 10.54 6.93 3.87
CA PHE A 30 9.17 6.43 3.72
C PHE A 30 8.58 6.78 2.35
N TRP A 31 8.74 8.02 1.90
CA TRP A 31 8.22 8.47 0.61
C TRP A 31 8.83 7.72 -0.57
N VAL A 32 10.15 7.51 -0.57
CA VAL A 32 10.83 6.76 -1.63
C VAL A 32 10.38 5.29 -1.61
N ALA A 33 10.30 4.69 -0.42
CA ALA A 33 9.79 3.32 -0.28
C ALA A 33 8.36 3.20 -0.82
N GLN A 34 7.49 4.16 -0.50
CA GLN A 34 6.10 4.15 -1.00
C GLN A 34 6.00 4.30 -2.51
N ILE A 35 6.76 5.21 -3.11
CA ILE A 35 6.81 5.34 -4.58
C ILE A 35 7.27 4.03 -5.21
N LEU A 36 8.29 3.40 -4.64
CA LEU A 36 8.83 2.15 -5.13
C LEU A 36 7.81 1.01 -5.01
N SER A 37 7.12 0.90 -3.87
CA SER A 37 6.06 -0.11 -3.66
C SER A 37 4.94 0.04 -4.68
N VAL A 38 4.36 1.24 -4.81
CA VAL A 38 3.25 1.50 -5.75
C VAL A 38 3.66 1.25 -7.20
N THR A 39 4.90 1.60 -7.56
CA THR A 39 5.43 1.34 -8.89
C THR A 39 5.64 -0.16 -9.12
N GLY A 40 6.17 -0.87 -8.13
CA GLY A 40 6.36 -2.32 -8.16
C GLY A 40 5.04 -3.07 -8.30
N ASP A 41 4.01 -2.67 -7.55
CA ASP A 41 2.66 -3.24 -7.64
C ASP A 41 2.08 -3.05 -9.05
N SER A 42 2.17 -1.83 -9.59
CA SER A 42 1.69 -1.50 -10.93
C SER A 42 2.40 -2.34 -12.00
N PHE A 43 3.71 -2.54 -11.83
CA PHE A 43 4.50 -3.39 -12.71
C PHE A 43 4.09 -4.85 -12.60
N ALA A 44 3.92 -5.38 -11.38
CA ALA A 44 3.51 -6.77 -11.14
C ALA A 44 2.11 -7.06 -11.70
N TYR A 45 1.18 -6.11 -11.60
CA TYR A 45 -0.17 -6.19 -12.14
C TYR A 45 -0.19 -6.44 -13.66
N ILE A 46 0.81 -5.92 -14.37
CA ILE A 46 0.95 -6.12 -15.82
C ILE A 46 1.84 -7.33 -16.13
N ALA A 47 2.98 -7.44 -15.43
CA ALA A 47 3.99 -8.44 -15.69
C ALA A 47 3.50 -9.87 -15.41
N ILE A 48 2.75 -10.09 -14.32
CA ILE A 48 2.32 -11.44 -13.93
C ILE A 48 1.31 -12.03 -14.92
N PRO A 49 0.24 -11.31 -15.35
CA PRO A 49 -0.64 -11.81 -16.40
C PRO A 49 0.09 -12.08 -17.72
N LEU A 50 1.02 -11.21 -18.12
CA LEU A 50 1.84 -11.42 -19.31
C LEU A 50 2.78 -12.62 -19.16
N LEU A 51 3.29 -12.89 -17.96
CA LEU A 51 4.11 -14.07 -17.68
C LEU A 51 3.28 -15.35 -17.82
N VAL A 52 2.03 -15.37 -17.32
CA VAL A 52 1.11 -16.49 -17.57
C VAL A 52 0.89 -16.67 -19.06
N LEU A 53 0.55 -15.61 -19.79
CA LEU A 53 0.37 -15.68 -21.24
C LEU A 53 1.63 -16.20 -21.96
N HIS A 54 2.81 -15.73 -21.56
CA HIS A 54 4.08 -16.14 -22.15
C HIS A 54 4.37 -17.63 -21.94
N VAL A 55 4.12 -18.13 -20.73
CA VAL A 55 4.43 -19.53 -20.38
C VAL A 55 3.36 -20.50 -20.91
N THR A 56 2.10 -20.09 -20.93
CA THR A 56 0.99 -21.00 -21.28
C THR A 56 0.48 -20.84 -22.71
N GLY A 57 0.76 -19.70 -23.35
CA GLY A 57 0.19 -19.32 -24.65
C GLY A 57 -1.32 -19.06 -24.62
N SER A 58 -1.96 -19.04 -23.43
CA SER A 58 -3.41 -19.00 -23.31
C SER A 58 -3.92 -17.68 -22.72
N VAL A 59 -4.59 -16.90 -23.57
CA VAL A 59 -5.30 -15.68 -23.16
C VAL A 59 -6.42 -16.00 -22.15
N THR A 60 -7.07 -17.17 -22.26
CA THR A 60 -8.09 -17.61 -21.31
C THR A 60 -7.53 -17.82 -19.91
N GLN A 61 -6.34 -18.41 -19.80
CA GLN A 61 -5.67 -18.62 -18.51
C GLN A 61 -5.21 -17.30 -17.87
N MET A 62 -4.70 -16.38 -18.69
CA MET A 62 -4.40 -15.00 -18.28
C MET A 62 -5.67 -14.29 -17.79
N GLY A 63 -6.78 -14.39 -18.52
CA GLY A 63 -8.06 -13.78 -18.15
C GLY A 63 -8.67 -14.38 -16.89
N LEU A 64 -8.52 -15.69 -16.69
CA LEU A 64 -8.94 -16.36 -15.45
C LEU A 64 -8.13 -15.83 -14.26
N LEU A 65 -6.81 -15.73 -14.41
CA LEU A 65 -5.94 -15.19 -13.38
C LEU A 65 -6.36 -13.77 -12.98
N THR A 66 -6.50 -12.87 -13.94
CA THR A 66 -6.88 -11.48 -13.65
C THR A 66 -8.31 -11.36 -13.13
N GLY A 67 -9.22 -12.21 -13.60
CA GLY A 67 -10.59 -12.29 -13.08
C GLY A 67 -10.64 -12.72 -11.61
N VAL A 68 -9.88 -13.76 -11.23
CA VAL A 68 -9.77 -14.20 -9.83
C VAL A 68 -9.12 -13.12 -8.97
N ALA A 69 -8.09 -12.45 -9.48
CA ALA A 69 -7.43 -11.37 -8.77
C ALA A 69 -8.37 -10.16 -8.54
N GLY A 70 -9.15 -9.79 -9.56
CA GLY A 70 -10.21 -8.78 -9.44
C GLY A 70 -11.29 -9.17 -8.44
N ALA A 71 -11.74 -10.43 -8.44
CA ALA A 71 -12.70 -10.92 -7.46
C ALA A 71 -12.14 -10.82 -6.03
N ALA A 72 -10.90 -11.27 -5.82
CA ALA A 72 -10.22 -11.18 -4.52
C ALA A 72 -10.08 -9.72 -4.05
N SER A 73 -9.74 -8.80 -4.97
CA SER A 73 -9.71 -7.36 -4.72
C SER A 73 -11.08 -6.82 -4.27
N VAL A 74 -12.17 -7.15 -4.97
CA VAL A 74 -13.53 -6.72 -4.60
C VAL A 74 -13.93 -7.25 -3.22
N PHE A 75 -13.70 -8.54 -2.96
CA PHE A 75 -13.96 -9.12 -1.64
C PHE A 75 -13.16 -8.40 -0.55
N ALA A 76 -11.87 -8.18 -0.76
CA ALA A 76 -11.02 -7.49 0.20
C ALA A 76 -11.49 -6.05 0.45
N GLY A 77 -11.92 -5.33 -0.58
CA GLY A 77 -12.47 -3.97 -0.45
C GLY A 77 -13.70 -3.90 0.47
N ILE A 78 -14.58 -4.90 0.43
CA ILE A 78 -15.75 -4.99 1.33
C ILE A 78 -15.30 -5.11 2.79
N PHE A 79 -14.27 -5.92 3.07
CA PHE A 79 -13.75 -6.12 4.43
C PHE A 79 -12.77 -5.04 4.88
N ALA A 80 -12.18 -4.29 3.94
CA ALA A 80 -11.15 -3.30 4.22
C ALA A 80 -11.64 -2.21 5.18
N GLY A 81 -12.89 -1.75 5.03
CA GLY A 81 -13.48 -0.75 5.93
C GLY A 81 -13.46 -1.18 7.40
N ILE A 82 -13.88 -2.42 7.67
CA ILE A 82 -13.88 -2.98 9.05
C ILE A 82 -12.46 -3.06 9.61
N LEU A 83 -11.48 -3.38 8.77
CA LEU A 83 -10.07 -3.49 9.16
C LEU A 83 -9.48 -2.12 9.50
N VAL A 84 -9.78 -1.10 8.69
CA VAL A 84 -9.34 0.28 8.88
C VAL A 84 -9.91 0.88 10.16
N ASP A 85 -11.15 0.55 10.49
CA ASP A 85 -11.80 1.07 11.69
C ASP A 85 -11.25 0.46 13.00
N ARG A 86 -10.60 -0.71 12.93
CA ARG A 86 -10.15 -1.47 14.11
C ARG A 86 -8.66 -1.44 14.36
N LEU A 87 -7.85 -1.15 13.35
CA LEU A 87 -6.39 -1.26 13.41
C LEU A 87 -5.71 0.08 13.17
N ASP A 88 -4.53 0.24 13.77
CA ASP A 88 -3.70 1.41 13.50
C ASP A 88 -3.31 1.49 12.03
N ARG A 89 -3.69 2.60 11.38
CA ARG A 89 -3.43 2.88 9.97
C ARG A 89 -1.97 2.63 9.57
N ARG A 90 -1.03 3.11 10.37
CA ARG A 90 0.41 2.98 10.10
C ARG A 90 0.83 1.51 10.09
N THR A 91 0.37 0.74 11.06
CA THR A 91 0.66 -0.70 11.17
C THR A 91 0.07 -1.45 9.98
N LEU A 92 -1.16 -1.12 9.60
CA LEU A 92 -1.86 -1.77 8.49
C LEU A 92 -1.16 -1.53 7.14
N LEU A 93 -0.73 -0.29 6.86
CA LEU A 93 0.05 0.04 5.66
C LEU A 93 1.38 -0.74 5.61
N ILE A 94 2.12 -0.78 6.72
CA ILE A 94 3.39 -1.51 6.80
C ILE A 94 3.18 -3.02 6.60
N CYS A 95 2.18 -3.60 7.26
CA CYS A 95 1.86 -5.03 7.11
C CYS A 95 1.50 -5.38 5.66
N CYS A 96 0.72 -4.54 4.98
CA CYS A 96 0.37 -4.76 3.58
C CYS A 96 1.59 -4.70 2.65
N ASP A 97 2.49 -3.74 2.85
CA ASP A 97 3.73 -3.66 2.08
C ASP A 97 4.63 -4.87 2.32
N LEU A 98 4.81 -5.28 3.57
CA LEU A 98 5.61 -6.47 3.90
C LEU A 98 5.00 -7.73 3.30
N ALA A 99 3.69 -7.90 3.39
CA ALA A 99 3.00 -9.04 2.78
C ALA A 99 3.19 -9.08 1.26
N ARG A 100 3.01 -7.95 0.56
CA ARG A 100 3.21 -7.85 -0.89
C ARG A 100 4.66 -8.08 -1.29
N MET A 101 5.61 -7.51 -0.54
CA MET A 101 7.04 -7.72 -0.75
C MET A 101 7.40 -9.22 -0.69
N VAL A 102 6.89 -9.92 0.32
CA VAL A 102 7.09 -11.37 0.44
C VAL A 102 6.44 -12.11 -0.73
N LEU A 103 5.17 -11.82 -1.03
CA LEU A 103 4.41 -12.49 -2.09
C LEU A 103 5.08 -12.35 -3.46
N TYR A 104 5.48 -11.14 -3.85
CA TYR A 104 6.16 -10.93 -5.12
C TYR A 104 7.60 -11.45 -5.11
N GLY A 105 8.30 -11.40 -3.96
CA GLY A 105 9.64 -11.96 -3.81
C GLY A 105 9.68 -13.49 -3.95
N LEU A 106 8.58 -14.19 -3.62
CA LEU A 106 8.46 -15.63 -3.82
C LEU A 106 8.46 -16.04 -5.30
N ILE A 107 8.02 -15.17 -6.21
CA ILE A 107 7.97 -15.48 -7.65
C ILE A 107 9.38 -15.78 -8.21
N PRO A 108 10.35 -14.85 -8.18
CA PRO A 108 11.69 -15.11 -8.72
C PRO A 108 12.42 -16.20 -7.93
N LEU A 109 12.19 -16.30 -6.61
CA LEU A 109 12.79 -17.34 -5.78
C LEU A 109 12.32 -18.73 -6.19
N ALA A 110 11.02 -18.93 -6.41
CA ALA A 110 10.48 -20.20 -6.88
C ALA A 110 10.92 -20.49 -8.32
N TRP A 111 10.99 -19.46 -9.16
CA TRP A 111 11.42 -19.60 -10.55
C TRP A 111 12.86 -20.09 -10.71
N ALA A 112 13.72 -19.84 -9.71
CA ALA A 112 15.07 -20.39 -9.66
C ALA A 112 15.11 -21.93 -9.63
N PHE A 113 14.02 -22.57 -9.19
CA PHE A 113 13.87 -24.03 -9.16
C PHE A 113 12.98 -24.57 -10.29
N GLY A 114 12.53 -23.69 -11.19
CA GLY A 114 11.66 -24.01 -12.33
C GLY A 114 10.36 -23.19 -12.35
N PRO A 115 9.73 -23.05 -13.53
CA PRO A 115 8.50 -22.26 -13.67
C PRO A 115 7.33 -22.93 -12.95
N GLN A 116 6.84 -22.29 -11.88
CA GLN A 116 5.70 -22.74 -11.09
C GLN A 116 4.48 -21.86 -11.35
N ILE A 117 3.77 -22.13 -12.44
CA ILE A 117 2.63 -21.30 -12.91
C ILE A 117 1.53 -21.19 -11.84
N TRP A 118 1.29 -22.26 -11.08
CA TRP A 118 0.29 -22.29 -10.02
C TRP A 118 0.53 -21.23 -8.95
N LEU A 119 1.79 -20.86 -8.68
CA LEU A 119 2.11 -19.79 -7.71
C LEU A 119 1.54 -18.45 -8.17
N LEU A 120 1.51 -18.18 -9.47
CA LEU A 120 0.98 -16.92 -9.99
C LEU A 120 -0.53 -16.79 -9.70
N TYR A 121 -1.27 -17.91 -9.74
CA TYR A 121 -2.68 -18.00 -9.37
C TYR A 121 -2.96 -17.81 -7.87
N VAL A 122 -1.93 -17.86 -7.03
CA VAL A 122 -2.04 -17.61 -5.59
C VAL A 122 -1.51 -16.22 -5.26
N VAL A 123 -0.33 -15.88 -5.76
CA VAL A 123 0.37 -14.64 -5.46
C VAL A 123 -0.42 -13.44 -5.95
N LEU A 124 -0.83 -13.42 -7.22
CA LEU A 124 -1.49 -12.21 -7.76
C LEU A 124 -2.81 -11.92 -7.05
N PRO A 125 -3.74 -12.87 -6.86
CA PRO A 125 -5.01 -12.57 -6.17
C PRO A 125 -4.85 -12.13 -4.73
N ILE A 126 -3.90 -12.73 -3.99
CA ILE A 126 -3.65 -12.33 -2.60
C ILE A 126 -3.00 -10.95 -2.56
N SER A 127 -2.03 -10.67 -3.43
CA SER A 127 -1.41 -9.34 -3.50
C SER A 127 -2.42 -8.27 -3.89
N GLU A 128 -3.35 -8.54 -4.81
CA GLU A 128 -4.43 -7.62 -5.17
C GLU A 128 -5.39 -7.38 -4.00
N ALA A 129 -5.77 -8.43 -3.27
CA ALA A 129 -6.59 -8.29 -2.06
C ALA A 129 -5.91 -7.40 -1.01
N VAL A 130 -4.62 -7.64 -0.76
CA VAL A 130 -3.81 -6.83 0.18
C VAL A 130 -3.64 -5.39 -0.33
N GLY A 131 -3.43 -5.21 -1.64
CA GLY A 131 -3.32 -3.91 -2.29
C GLY A 131 -4.60 -3.08 -2.15
N THR A 132 -5.77 -3.70 -2.27
CA THR A 132 -7.05 -3.01 -2.05
C THR A 132 -7.21 -2.54 -0.61
N VAL A 133 -6.84 -3.39 0.36
CA VAL A 133 -6.84 -3.00 1.79
C VAL A 133 -5.92 -1.81 2.03
N PHE A 134 -4.71 -1.84 1.44
CA PHE A 134 -3.77 -0.72 1.49
C PHE A 134 -4.38 0.57 0.89
N GLN A 135 -4.98 0.47 -0.30
CA GLN A 135 -5.56 1.61 -1.01
C GLN A 135 -6.72 2.24 -0.23
N VAL A 136 -7.63 1.44 0.32
CA VAL A 136 -8.73 1.93 1.17
C VAL A 136 -8.19 2.64 2.40
N THR A 137 -7.20 2.04 3.06
CA THR A 137 -6.53 2.64 4.22
C THR A 137 -5.87 3.96 3.88
N TYR A 138 -5.24 4.04 2.71
CA TYR A 138 -4.57 5.25 2.25
C TYR A 138 -5.57 6.37 1.92
N LEU A 139 -6.68 6.03 1.28
CA LEU A 139 -7.66 7.00 0.77
C LEU A 139 -8.52 7.62 1.87
N THR A 140 -8.83 6.92 2.95
CA THR A 140 -9.64 7.47 4.05
C THR A 140 -8.80 8.48 4.84
N PRO A 141 -8.87 9.81 4.62
CA PRO A 141 -8.12 10.76 5.41
C PRO A 141 -8.78 10.77 6.80
N SER A 142 -7.99 10.79 7.88
CA SER A 142 -8.56 11.01 9.20
C SER A 142 -9.16 12.41 9.24
N SER A 143 -10.46 12.54 8.98
CA SER A 143 -11.21 13.75 9.29
C SER A 143 -11.28 13.86 10.81
N ALA A 144 -10.25 14.49 11.37
CA ALA A 144 -10.19 14.96 12.75
C ALA A 144 -9.93 16.47 12.71
#